data_AF-A0A3P8U9F5-F1
#
_entry.id   AF-A0A3P8U9F5-F1
#
_cell.length_a   1.000
_cell.length_b   1.000
_cell.length_c   1.000
_cell.angle_alpha   90.00
_cell.angle_beta   90.00
_cell.angle_gamma   90.00
#
_symmetry.space_group_name_H-M   'P 1'
#
loop_
_entity.id
_entity.type
_entity.pdbx_description
1 polymer ?
#
loop_
_entity_poly.entity_id
_entity_poly.type
_entity_poly.pdbx_seq_one_letter_code
_entity_poly.pdbx_strand_id
1 'polypeptide(L)'
;MCGTTTTPTSTLTPTEIPPSCPEWNVANNTIEIVPYECPPIKNITCTNGKKPVLVYDEYYCCQHYVCDCVCEGWGDPHYITFDGFYYSYQGNCTYVLMEEILPRHYLKIYIDNVFCDPTEDVSCPRSLIISYGSEVALKNGKTLKLPYSQYGIKVVNTGINLVLEIPRLQVVITFGITGFSVTLPFQYFGSNTQGHCGTCTNNQADDCMLPGGQLVESCAVMADYWPTKDINQPNCLVPPLLPTSVPEPPTLEPCNADSICTLLYNSSFAECHPFVSPDNFYRGCVFDSCHVSNPAVECTSLQTYAAACAQAGVCLHWRNHTTICGKQPLIVLLFNVGIIQIRNKKFVSVKSSFLVQLKFNFGALFPKFNERFEYKCQDCICEETTKTVTCKPKVCPALPIANCTGEGFVLVNQTNPSDSCCSAYTFGCGSKQYLFFIKSTECQINTCPVSNKNCPVGYKPVISVPEGKCCPQQTCGDNHFFTYFIFSLLVFYVFS
;
A
#
# COMPACT_ATOMS: atom_id res chain seq x y z
N MET A 1 -16.72 -76.58 -1.51
CA MET A 1 -16.16 -75.73 -0.45
C MET A 1 -15.75 -74.41 -1.09
N CYS A 2 -16.21 -73.30 -0.52
CA CYS A 2 -15.93 -71.94 -0.97
C CYS A 2 -14.42 -71.65 -0.96
N GLY A 3 -13.92 -71.03 -2.03
CA GLY A 3 -12.58 -70.44 -2.10
C GLY A 3 -12.71 -69.02 -2.59
N THR A 4 -12.44 -68.08 -1.71
CA THR A 4 -12.70 -66.64 -1.78
C THR A 4 -11.83 -65.88 -2.78
N THR A 5 -12.49 -64.96 -3.47
CA THR A 5 -11.98 -63.89 -4.34
C THR A 5 -11.16 -62.85 -3.59
N THR A 6 -10.03 -62.42 -4.15
CA THR A 6 -9.45 -61.09 -3.88
C THR A 6 -8.92 -60.48 -5.19
N THR A 7 -9.66 -59.49 -5.68
CA THR A 7 -9.31 -58.63 -6.82
C THR A 7 -8.36 -57.53 -6.34
N PRO A 8 -7.35 -57.08 -7.11
CA PRO A 8 -6.53 -55.94 -6.74
C PRO A 8 -7.33 -54.64 -6.95
N THR A 9 -7.47 -53.85 -5.89
CA THR A 9 -8.09 -52.53 -5.91
C THR A 9 -7.17 -51.55 -6.65
N SER A 10 -7.52 -51.19 -7.89
CA SER A 10 -6.95 -50.04 -8.57
C SER A 10 -7.52 -48.76 -7.96
N THR A 11 -6.69 -47.97 -7.28
CA THR A 11 -6.99 -46.60 -6.88
C THR A 11 -7.13 -45.74 -8.13
N LEU A 12 -8.37 -45.47 -8.54
CA LEU A 12 -8.68 -44.46 -9.55
C LEU A 12 -8.45 -43.09 -8.91
N THR A 13 -7.49 -42.34 -9.46
CA THR A 13 -7.38 -40.89 -9.26
C THR A 13 -8.67 -40.23 -9.72
N PRO A 14 -9.25 -39.28 -8.97
CA PRO A 14 -10.39 -38.51 -9.45
C PRO A 14 -9.92 -37.68 -10.64
N THR A 15 -10.44 -37.96 -11.82
CA THR A 15 -10.39 -37.04 -12.95
C THR A 15 -11.15 -35.79 -12.52
N GLU A 16 -10.45 -34.69 -12.28
CA GLU A 16 -11.06 -33.39 -12.08
C GLU A 16 -11.92 -33.09 -13.31
N ILE A 17 -13.24 -33.12 -13.13
CA ILE A 17 -14.18 -32.58 -14.10
C ILE A 17 -13.93 -31.07 -14.09
N PRO A 18 -13.55 -30.42 -15.22
CA PRO A 18 -13.39 -28.98 -15.26
C PRO A 18 -14.72 -28.32 -14.86
N PRO A 19 -14.71 -27.20 -14.12
CA PRO A 19 -15.94 -26.51 -13.75
C PRO A 19 -16.70 -26.12 -15.03
N SER A 20 -17.87 -26.73 -15.26
CA SER A 20 -18.70 -26.42 -16.42
C SER A 20 -19.35 -25.05 -16.21
N CYS A 21 -18.95 -24.05 -17.01
CA CYS A 21 -19.59 -22.75 -16.99
C CYS A 21 -20.82 -22.73 -17.92
N PRO A 22 -21.95 -22.16 -17.51
CA PRO A 22 -23.12 -22.05 -18.37
C PRO A 22 -22.96 -20.90 -19.37
N GLU A 23 -22.97 -21.20 -20.67
CA GLU A 23 -23.10 -20.20 -21.75
C GLU A 23 -24.53 -20.22 -22.30
N TRP A 24 -25.09 -19.03 -22.54
CA TRP A 24 -26.49 -18.88 -22.95
C TRP A 24 -26.57 -18.66 -24.46
N ASN A 25 -27.12 -19.62 -25.20
CA ASN A 25 -27.44 -19.44 -26.62
C ASN A 25 -28.96 -19.24 -26.78
N VAL A 26 -29.36 -18.22 -27.53
CA VAL A 26 -30.77 -17.97 -27.86
C VAL A 26 -31.02 -18.43 -29.29
N ALA A 27 -31.53 -19.65 -29.43
CA ALA A 27 -32.02 -20.19 -30.69
C ALA A 27 -33.52 -20.51 -30.57
N ASN A 28 -34.34 -20.00 -31.49
CA ASN A 28 -35.78 -20.29 -31.59
C ASN A 28 -36.61 -20.06 -30.30
N ASN A 29 -36.45 -18.93 -29.60
CA ASN A 29 -37.15 -18.63 -28.33
C ASN A 29 -36.92 -19.65 -27.19
N THR A 30 -35.91 -20.52 -27.33
CA THR A 30 -35.45 -21.44 -26.29
C THR A 30 -34.09 -20.98 -25.79
N ILE A 31 -33.93 -20.97 -24.47
CA ILE A 31 -32.66 -20.67 -23.81
C ILE A 31 -31.95 -22.00 -23.59
N GLU A 32 -30.85 -22.23 -24.30
CA GLU A 32 -30.03 -23.43 -24.14
C GLU A 32 -28.77 -23.09 -23.32
N ILE A 33 -28.53 -23.86 -22.26
CA ILE A 33 -27.30 -23.76 -21.46
C ILE A 33 -26.29 -24.74 -22.05
N VAL A 34 -25.30 -24.21 -22.76
CA VAL A 34 -24.21 -25.01 -23.31
C VAL A 34 -23.04 -24.96 -22.32
N PRO A 35 -22.43 -26.10 -21.94
CA PRO A 35 -21.20 -26.10 -21.15
C PRO A 35 -20.08 -25.43 -21.93
N TYR A 36 -19.56 -24.31 -21.42
CA TYR A 36 -18.37 -23.66 -21.94
C TYR A 36 -17.12 -24.35 -21.39
N GLU A 37 -16.29 -24.87 -22.29
CA GLU A 37 -15.01 -25.50 -21.94
C GLU A 37 -13.90 -24.44 -21.93
N CYS A 38 -13.18 -24.37 -20.82
CA CYS A 38 -12.07 -23.43 -20.71
C CYS A 38 -10.94 -23.75 -21.69
N PRO A 39 -10.36 -22.73 -22.35
CA PRO A 39 -9.18 -22.93 -23.17
C PRO A 39 -8.01 -23.41 -22.29
N PRO A 40 -7.05 -24.16 -22.86
CA PRO A 40 -5.86 -24.57 -22.13
C PRO A 40 -5.08 -23.34 -21.65
N ILE A 41 -4.67 -23.37 -20.39
CA ILE A 41 -3.91 -22.29 -19.76
C ILE A 41 -2.56 -22.15 -20.47
N LYS A 42 -2.29 -20.94 -20.98
CA LYS A 42 -1.02 -20.61 -21.66
C LYS A 42 -0.05 -20.00 -20.67
N ASN A 43 1.15 -20.57 -20.57
CA ASN A 43 2.23 -19.96 -19.80
C ASN A 43 2.68 -18.66 -20.47
N ILE A 44 2.89 -17.62 -19.67
CA ILE A 44 3.40 -16.32 -20.11
C ILE A 44 4.68 -15.97 -19.34
N THR A 45 5.37 -14.94 -19.80
CA THR A 45 6.50 -14.33 -19.08
C THR A 45 6.21 -12.85 -18.89
N CYS A 46 6.40 -12.37 -17.67
CA CYS A 46 6.20 -10.96 -17.36
C CYS A 46 7.45 -10.16 -17.71
N THR A 47 7.29 -9.06 -18.44
CA THR A 47 8.39 -8.19 -18.88
C THR A 47 9.10 -7.51 -17.71
N ASN A 48 8.37 -7.30 -16.60
CA ASN A 48 8.92 -6.82 -15.34
C ASN A 48 9.68 -7.90 -14.52
N GLY A 49 9.81 -9.12 -15.05
CA GLY A 49 10.53 -10.23 -14.42
C GLY A 49 9.84 -10.84 -13.20
N LYS A 50 8.66 -10.35 -12.80
CA LYS A 50 7.88 -10.93 -11.69
C LYS A 50 7.21 -12.25 -12.13
N LYS A 51 6.83 -13.07 -11.17
CA LYS A 51 6.14 -14.34 -11.46
C LYS A 51 4.71 -14.06 -11.94
N PRO A 52 4.24 -14.68 -13.03
CA PRO A 52 2.85 -14.59 -13.43
C PRO A 52 1.91 -15.09 -12.34
N VAL A 53 0.75 -14.45 -12.23
CA VAL A 53 -0.33 -14.83 -11.29
C VAL A 53 -1.51 -15.39 -12.07
N LEU A 54 -2.18 -16.38 -11.47
CA LEU A 54 -3.36 -17.00 -12.07
C LEU A 54 -4.60 -16.27 -11.58
N VAL A 55 -5.38 -15.72 -12.51
CA VAL A 55 -6.64 -15.02 -12.22
C VAL A 55 -7.79 -15.64 -13.00
N TYR A 56 -9.01 -15.36 -12.57
CA TYR A 56 -10.19 -15.70 -13.35
C TYR A 56 -10.50 -14.60 -14.37
N ASP A 57 -11.13 -14.98 -15.48
CA ASP A 57 -11.73 -14.05 -16.41
C ASP A 57 -12.85 -13.20 -15.76
N GLU A 58 -13.35 -12.22 -16.52
CA GLU A 58 -14.43 -11.32 -16.07
C GLU A 58 -15.72 -12.04 -15.66
N TYR A 59 -15.93 -13.26 -16.18
CA TYR A 59 -17.10 -14.09 -15.88
C TYR A 59 -16.88 -15.06 -14.71
N TYR A 60 -15.71 -14.99 -14.06
CA TYR A 60 -15.28 -15.91 -13.00
C TYR A 60 -15.33 -17.38 -13.43
N CYS A 61 -15.10 -17.63 -14.72
CA CYS A 61 -15.28 -18.94 -15.32
C CYS A 61 -13.94 -19.64 -15.56
N CYS A 62 -13.06 -19.05 -16.37
CA CYS A 62 -11.80 -19.65 -16.75
C CYS A 62 -10.61 -18.93 -16.16
N GLN A 63 -9.56 -19.71 -15.90
CA GLN A 63 -8.32 -19.18 -15.38
C GLN A 63 -7.33 -18.88 -16.51
N HIS A 64 -6.59 -17.79 -16.36
CA HIS A 64 -5.49 -17.43 -17.23
C HIS A 64 -4.39 -16.71 -16.46
N TYR A 65 -3.16 -16.78 -16.98
CA TYR A 65 -2.05 -16.05 -16.38
C TYR A 65 -2.08 -14.58 -16.78
N VAL A 66 -1.78 -13.72 -15.82
CA VAL A 66 -1.57 -12.28 -15.99
C VAL A 66 -0.31 -11.85 -15.23
N CYS A 67 0.12 -10.62 -15.49
CA CYS A 67 1.29 -10.03 -14.85
C CYS A 67 0.84 -8.84 -14.00
N ASP A 68 0.97 -8.96 -12.68
CA ASP A 68 0.71 -7.84 -11.78
C ASP A 68 1.71 -6.70 -12.03
N CYS A 69 1.22 -5.48 -11.84
CA CYS A 69 1.95 -4.25 -12.12
C CYS A 69 2.82 -3.90 -10.90
N VAL A 70 4.14 -3.87 -11.06
CA VAL A 70 5.06 -3.46 -9.99
C VAL A 70 5.96 -2.33 -10.49
N CYS A 71 5.73 -1.13 -9.98
CA CYS A 71 6.57 0.04 -10.24
C CYS A 71 7.46 0.30 -9.03
N GLU A 72 8.73 0.59 -9.25
CA GLU A 72 9.74 0.74 -8.20
C GLU A 72 10.59 1.97 -8.48
N GLY A 73 11.13 2.60 -7.43
CA GLY A 73 12.13 3.65 -7.61
C GLY A 73 13.00 3.82 -6.38
N TRP A 74 14.26 4.20 -6.59
CA TRP A 74 15.25 4.39 -5.53
C TRP A 74 16.21 5.52 -5.88
N GLY A 75 16.78 6.15 -4.86
CA GLY A 75 17.68 7.29 -5.03
C GLY A 75 17.04 8.57 -5.57
N ASP A 76 15.91 8.47 -6.29
CA ASP A 76 15.37 9.51 -7.19
C ASP A 76 16.50 10.25 -7.90
N PRO A 77 17.10 9.55 -8.86
CA PRO A 77 16.37 9.64 -10.10
C PRO A 77 15.92 8.32 -10.69
N HIS A 78 16.09 7.15 -10.06
CA HIS A 78 15.85 5.87 -10.74
C HIS A 78 14.43 5.34 -10.60
N TYR A 79 13.84 4.98 -11.74
CA TYR A 79 12.49 4.44 -11.86
C TYR A 79 12.51 3.13 -12.66
N ILE A 80 11.66 2.19 -12.27
CA ILE A 80 11.25 1.01 -13.03
C ILE A 80 9.73 1.08 -13.17
N THR A 81 9.25 1.13 -14.41
CA THR A 81 7.82 1.15 -14.73
C THR A 81 7.14 -0.19 -14.40
N PHE A 82 5.81 -0.22 -14.46
CA PHE A 82 5.02 -1.43 -14.20
C PHE A 82 5.40 -2.62 -15.09
N ASP A 83 5.82 -2.35 -16.32
CA ASP A 83 6.25 -3.36 -17.31
C ASP A 83 7.77 -3.58 -17.34
N GLY A 84 8.52 -2.92 -16.45
CA GLY A 84 9.95 -3.17 -16.19
C GLY A 84 10.93 -2.28 -16.95
N PHE A 85 10.45 -1.22 -17.62
CA PHE A 85 11.32 -0.26 -18.29
C PHE A 85 12.05 0.61 -17.26
N TYR A 86 13.38 0.68 -17.38
CA TYR A 86 14.23 1.47 -16.49
C TYR A 86 14.55 2.83 -17.10
N TYR A 87 14.43 3.90 -16.31
CA TYR A 87 14.92 5.22 -16.68
C TYR A 87 15.35 6.04 -15.46
N SER A 88 16.14 7.09 -15.70
CA SER A 88 16.52 8.08 -14.68
C SER A 88 15.86 9.42 -14.96
N TYR A 89 15.32 10.09 -13.95
CA TYR A 89 14.71 11.42 -14.06
C TYR A 89 14.97 12.29 -12.83
N GLN A 90 15.49 13.51 -13.04
CA GLN A 90 15.76 14.49 -11.98
C GLN A 90 14.80 15.68 -12.12
N GLY A 91 13.82 15.76 -11.23
CA GLY A 91 12.83 16.85 -11.23
C GLY A 91 12.52 17.33 -9.81
N ASN A 92 12.08 18.59 -9.64
CA ASN A 92 11.89 19.22 -8.32
C ASN A 92 10.43 19.60 -8.03
N CYS A 93 9.50 18.84 -8.60
CA CYS A 93 8.07 19.08 -8.53
C CYS A 93 7.33 17.87 -7.97
N THR A 94 6.02 18.05 -7.75
CA THR A 94 5.13 16.93 -7.57
C THR A 94 4.63 16.44 -8.93
N TYR A 95 4.88 15.16 -9.21
CA TYR A 95 4.54 14.50 -10.47
C TYR A 95 3.46 13.44 -10.26
N VAL A 96 2.71 13.15 -11.32
CA VAL A 96 1.81 12.00 -11.39
C VAL A 96 2.66 10.74 -11.52
N LEU A 97 2.80 10.00 -10.41
CA LEU A 97 3.48 8.72 -10.40
C LEU A 97 2.62 7.66 -11.10
N MET A 98 1.34 7.63 -10.74
CA MET A 98 0.32 6.79 -11.37
C MET A 98 -1.06 7.44 -11.22
N GLU A 99 -1.86 7.46 -12.28
CA GLU A 99 -3.30 7.61 -12.19
C GLU A 99 -4.02 6.64 -13.14
N GLU A 100 -5.30 6.41 -12.88
CA GLU A 100 -6.14 5.61 -13.75
C GLU A 100 -6.52 6.36 -15.04
N ILE A 101 -6.41 5.71 -16.21
CA ILE A 101 -6.88 6.27 -17.49
C ILE A 101 -8.40 6.48 -17.43
N LEU A 102 -9.11 5.44 -17.01
CA LEU A 102 -10.54 5.47 -16.69
C LEU A 102 -10.69 5.34 -15.16
N PRO A 103 -11.29 6.32 -14.47
CA PRO A 103 -11.36 6.33 -13.00
C PRO A 103 -12.39 5.33 -12.47
N ARG A 104 -12.03 4.04 -12.47
CA ARG A 104 -12.79 2.90 -11.94
C ARG A 104 -12.75 2.87 -10.41
N HIS A 105 -11.58 3.12 -9.83
CA HIS A 105 -11.36 3.10 -8.38
C HIS A 105 -10.97 4.47 -7.81
N TYR A 106 -10.80 5.47 -8.68
CA TYR A 106 -10.37 6.82 -8.31
C TYR A 106 -9.06 6.80 -7.50
N LEU A 107 -8.14 5.91 -7.85
CA LEU A 107 -6.79 5.84 -7.31
C LEU A 107 -5.88 6.77 -8.11
N LYS A 108 -5.20 7.66 -7.39
CA LYS A 108 -4.10 8.48 -7.90
C LYS A 108 -2.95 8.48 -6.91
N ILE A 109 -1.74 8.41 -7.43
CA ILE A 109 -0.50 8.37 -6.66
C ILE A 109 0.41 9.44 -7.25
N TYR A 110 0.85 10.36 -6.41
CA TYR A 110 1.83 11.38 -6.76
C TYR A 110 3.13 11.15 -6.03
N ILE A 111 4.22 11.53 -6.67
CA ILE A 111 5.55 11.57 -6.08
C ILE A 111 5.98 13.03 -6.00
N ASP A 112 6.36 13.47 -4.81
CA ASP A 112 6.72 14.84 -4.51
C ASP A 112 8.23 14.94 -4.32
N ASN A 113 8.89 15.55 -5.30
CA ASN A 113 10.33 15.59 -5.41
C ASN A 113 10.85 16.99 -5.10
N VAL A 114 12.05 17.05 -4.51
CA VAL A 114 12.75 18.28 -4.19
C VAL A 114 14.23 18.13 -4.48
N PHE A 115 14.92 19.21 -4.81
CA PHE A 115 16.37 19.20 -4.77
C PHE A 115 16.83 19.14 -3.32
N CYS A 116 17.45 18.02 -2.96
CA CYS A 116 17.86 17.73 -1.59
C CYS A 116 19.29 18.18 -1.30
N ASP A 117 20.10 18.36 -2.34
CA ASP A 117 21.39 19.02 -2.25
C ASP A 117 21.25 20.47 -2.75
N PRO A 118 21.67 21.48 -1.97
CA PRO A 118 21.65 22.87 -2.44
C PRO A 118 22.79 23.22 -3.40
N THR A 119 23.79 22.35 -3.55
CA THR A 119 24.99 22.54 -4.38
C THR A 119 24.93 21.78 -5.70
N GLU A 120 24.02 20.81 -5.82
CA GLU A 120 23.81 19.99 -7.01
C GLU A 120 22.32 19.87 -7.30
N ASP A 121 21.92 19.76 -8.58
CA ASP A 121 20.51 19.59 -8.96
C ASP A 121 20.01 18.14 -8.74
N VAL A 122 20.41 17.51 -7.64
CA VAL A 122 20.04 16.13 -7.27
C VAL A 122 18.64 16.11 -6.67
N SER A 123 17.76 15.35 -7.32
CA SER A 123 16.41 15.16 -6.82
C SER A 123 16.35 14.13 -5.69
N CYS A 124 15.38 14.28 -4.81
CA CYS A 124 15.04 13.29 -3.78
C CYS A 124 13.51 13.24 -3.60
N PRO A 125 12.95 12.05 -3.33
CA PRO A 125 11.54 11.93 -3.07
C PRO A 125 11.27 12.36 -1.62
N ARG A 126 10.51 13.44 -1.44
CA ARG A 126 10.09 13.93 -0.12
C ARG A 126 8.87 13.18 0.40
N SER A 127 7.91 12.87 -0.48
CA SER A 127 6.69 12.16 -0.11
C SER A 127 6.01 11.43 -1.26
N LEU A 128 5.25 10.39 -0.92
CA LEU A 128 4.16 9.90 -1.76
C LEU A 128 2.84 10.49 -1.26
N ILE A 129 2.00 10.90 -2.20
CA ILE A 129 0.68 11.47 -1.92
C ILE A 129 -0.36 10.59 -2.61
N ILE A 130 -1.24 9.99 -1.81
CA ILE A 130 -2.20 8.99 -2.29
C ILE A 130 -3.62 9.56 -2.18
N SER A 131 -4.35 9.50 -3.28
CA SER A 131 -5.78 9.78 -3.36
C SER A 131 -6.52 8.49 -3.73
N TYR A 132 -7.52 8.11 -2.95
CA TYR A 132 -8.31 6.90 -3.17
C TYR A 132 -9.77 7.15 -2.79
N GLY A 133 -10.68 6.93 -3.73
CA GLY A 133 -12.11 7.17 -3.56
C GLY A 133 -12.52 8.65 -3.57
N SER A 134 -13.83 8.93 -3.51
CA SER A 134 -14.40 10.28 -3.63
C SER A 134 -14.49 11.05 -2.31
N GLU A 135 -14.35 10.39 -1.16
CA GLU A 135 -14.50 10.97 0.17
C GLU A 135 -13.38 10.52 1.10
N VAL A 136 -12.23 11.18 1.07
CA VAL A 136 -11.29 11.08 2.20
C VAL A 136 -11.42 12.32 3.07
N ALA A 137 -12.44 12.31 3.93
CA ALA A 137 -12.70 13.33 4.92
C ALA A 137 -11.71 13.20 6.11
N LEU A 138 -10.45 13.60 5.92
CA LEU A 138 -9.56 13.89 7.05
C LEU A 138 -9.92 15.26 7.63
N LYS A 139 -10.82 15.22 8.60
CA LYS A 139 -11.26 16.37 9.40
C LYS A 139 -10.06 16.96 10.15
N ASN A 140 -9.56 18.10 9.65
CA ASN A 140 -8.63 19.03 10.30
C ASN A 140 -7.27 18.46 10.74
N GLY A 141 -6.27 18.50 9.84
CA GLY A 141 -4.86 18.79 10.17
C GLY A 141 -4.24 18.12 11.41
N LYS A 142 -4.66 16.90 11.75
CA LYS A 142 -4.17 16.13 12.90
C LYS A 142 -3.26 15.02 12.42
N THR A 143 -2.06 14.92 12.98
CA THR A 143 -1.12 13.82 12.75
C THR A 143 -1.81 12.47 12.80
N LEU A 144 -1.61 11.65 11.75
CA LEU A 144 -2.15 10.32 11.63
C LEU A 144 -1.37 9.39 12.57
N LYS A 145 -2.05 8.83 13.57
CA LYS A 145 -1.44 7.85 14.47
C LYS A 145 -1.39 6.50 13.77
N LEU A 146 -0.21 5.90 13.72
CA LEU A 146 0.00 4.56 13.17
C LEU A 146 -0.10 3.50 14.28
N PRO A 147 -0.55 2.28 13.95
CA PRO A 147 -1.14 1.87 12.68
C PRO A 147 -2.50 2.57 12.45
N TYR A 148 -2.81 2.87 11.20
CA TYR A 148 -4.06 3.50 10.79
C TYR A 148 -4.89 2.54 9.96
N SER A 149 -6.19 2.47 10.22
CA SER A 149 -7.11 1.65 9.43
C SER A 149 -8.50 2.28 9.43
N GLN A 150 -8.83 3.00 8.35
CA GLN A 150 -10.14 3.62 8.12
C GLN A 150 -10.36 3.80 6.62
N TYR A 151 -11.62 3.98 6.21
CA TYR A 151 -11.99 4.28 4.82
C TYR A 151 -11.45 3.26 3.79
N GLY A 152 -11.28 2.00 4.21
CA GLY A 152 -10.75 0.93 3.35
C GLY A 152 -9.25 0.99 3.08
N ILE A 153 -8.52 1.88 3.76
CA ILE A 153 -7.06 1.99 3.70
C ILE A 153 -6.48 1.53 5.05
N LYS A 154 -5.37 0.81 4.99
CA LYS A 154 -4.54 0.48 6.14
C LYS A 154 -3.14 1.05 5.93
N VAL A 155 -2.60 1.76 6.93
CA VAL A 155 -1.23 2.28 6.90
C VAL A 155 -0.49 1.76 8.11
N VAL A 156 0.65 1.12 7.88
CA VAL A 156 1.51 0.56 8.93
C VAL A 156 2.94 1.06 8.76
N ASN A 157 3.64 1.18 9.87
CA ASN A 157 5.07 1.42 9.89
C ASN A 157 5.77 0.08 10.19
N THR A 158 6.73 -0.31 9.36
CA THR A 158 7.55 -1.51 9.54
C THR A 158 8.92 -1.19 10.14
N GLY A 159 9.10 0.02 10.67
CA GLY A 159 10.37 0.53 11.17
C GLY A 159 11.20 1.19 10.08
N ILE A 160 11.31 0.55 8.90
CA ILE A 160 12.14 1.01 7.76
C ILE A 160 11.34 1.56 6.58
N ASN A 161 10.06 1.20 6.50
CA ASN A 161 9.13 1.65 5.47
C ASN A 161 7.77 2.00 6.08
N LEU A 162 7.06 2.89 5.40
CA LEU A 162 5.62 3.02 5.49
C LEU A 162 4.98 2.15 4.42
N VAL A 163 4.01 1.34 4.83
CA VAL A 163 3.25 0.48 3.94
C VAL A 163 1.79 0.89 4.00
N LEU A 164 1.25 1.32 2.87
CA LEU A 164 -0.17 1.58 2.65
C LEU A 164 -0.76 0.40 1.87
N GLU A 165 -1.83 -0.17 2.42
CA GLU A 165 -2.59 -1.24 1.80
C GLU A 165 -4.01 -0.74 1.49
N ILE A 166 -4.54 -1.13 0.33
CA ILE A 166 -5.98 -1.04 0.03
C ILE A 166 -6.47 -2.49 -0.11
N PRO A 167 -6.85 -3.16 0.98
CA PRO A 167 -7.06 -4.62 0.98
C PRO A 167 -8.12 -5.09 -0.02
N ARG A 168 -9.18 -4.29 -0.23
CA ARG A 168 -10.24 -4.62 -1.21
C ARG A 168 -9.75 -4.71 -2.64
N LEU A 169 -8.70 -3.97 -2.99
CA LEU A 169 -8.10 -3.96 -4.32
C LEU A 169 -6.71 -4.62 -4.32
N GLN A 170 -6.29 -5.19 -3.19
CA GLN A 170 -4.98 -5.80 -2.97
C GLN A 170 -3.81 -4.90 -3.41
N VAL A 171 -3.98 -3.58 -3.33
CA VAL A 171 -2.93 -2.60 -3.63
C VAL A 171 -1.99 -2.50 -2.43
N VAL A 172 -0.69 -2.49 -2.70
CA VAL A 172 0.36 -2.29 -1.69
C VAL A 172 1.31 -1.20 -2.19
N ILE A 173 1.45 -0.13 -1.41
CA ILE A 173 2.37 0.97 -1.67
C ILE A 173 3.36 1.03 -0.51
N THR A 174 4.65 0.93 -0.82
CA THR A 174 5.73 1.01 0.14
C THR A 174 6.54 2.27 -0.13
N PHE A 175 6.87 3.02 0.91
CA PHE A 175 7.78 4.16 0.82
C PHE A 175 8.68 4.21 2.04
N GLY A 176 9.98 4.33 1.83
CA GLY A 176 10.94 4.36 2.91
C GLY A 176 12.35 4.60 2.43
N ILE A 177 13.31 4.15 3.21
CA ILE A 177 14.71 4.54 3.01
C ILE A 177 15.36 3.86 1.79
N THR A 178 14.76 2.76 1.32
CA THR A 178 15.20 2.03 0.12
C THR A 178 14.53 2.53 -1.15
N GLY A 179 13.68 3.56 -1.04
CA GLY A 179 12.88 4.10 -2.13
C GLY A 179 11.40 3.78 -1.98
N PHE A 180 10.72 3.62 -3.11
CA PHE A 180 9.30 3.28 -3.16
C PHE A 180 9.01 2.05 -4.01
N SER A 181 7.87 1.43 -3.75
CA SER A 181 7.27 0.41 -4.62
C SER A 181 5.75 0.57 -4.62
N VAL A 182 5.15 0.47 -5.79
CA VAL A 182 3.70 0.47 -6.03
C VAL A 182 3.34 -0.86 -6.69
N THR A 183 2.60 -1.70 -5.97
CA THR A 183 2.11 -2.99 -6.48
C THR A 183 0.60 -2.90 -6.71
N LEU A 184 0.18 -3.12 -7.95
CA LEU A 184 -1.21 -3.10 -8.39
C LEU A 184 -1.57 -4.44 -9.05
N PRO A 185 -2.66 -5.10 -8.62
CA PRO A 185 -3.12 -6.30 -9.30
C PRO A 185 -3.66 -6.02 -10.70
N PHE A 186 -3.26 -6.84 -11.67
CA PHE A 186 -3.69 -6.69 -13.06
C PHE A 186 -5.21 -6.75 -13.21
N GLN A 187 -5.88 -7.59 -12.43
CA GLN A 187 -7.34 -7.75 -12.47
C GLN A 187 -8.13 -6.44 -12.23
N TYR A 188 -7.53 -5.44 -11.56
CA TYR A 188 -8.18 -4.16 -11.29
C TYR A 188 -7.62 -3.02 -12.15
N PHE A 189 -6.31 -3.03 -12.42
CA PHE A 189 -5.59 -1.90 -13.01
C PHE A 189 -4.96 -2.19 -14.38
N GLY A 190 -5.01 -3.44 -14.85
CA GLY A 190 -4.48 -3.85 -16.14
C GLY A 190 -4.99 -2.98 -17.28
N SER A 191 -4.07 -2.49 -18.11
CA SER A 191 -4.34 -1.58 -19.24
C SER A 191 -5.07 -0.29 -18.86
N ASN A 192 -5.02 0.12 -17.60
CA ASN A 192 -5.73 1.30 -17.09
C ASN A 192 -4.83 2.24 -16.27
N THR A 193 -3.51 2.21 -16.45
CA THR A 193 -2.56 3.08 -15.73
C THR A 193 -1.82 4.02 -16.68
N GLN A 194 -1.49 5.21 -16.18
CA GLN A 194 -0.63 6.19 -16.86
C GLN A 194 0.15 7.02 -15.82
N GLY A 195 1.25 7.65 -16.23
CA GLY A 195 2.13 8.45 -15.35
C GLY A 195 3.58 8.00 -15.46
N HIS A 196 4.42 8.40 -14.50
CA HIS A 196 5.83 7.99 -14.44
C HIS A 196 6.02 6.46 -14.35
N CYS A 197 5.09 5.74 -13.73
CA CYS A 197 5.12 4.28 -13.69
C CYS A 197 4.72 3.58 -15.00
N GLY A 198 4.40 4.33 -16.07
CA GLY A 198 4.06 3.77 -17.37
C GLY A 198 2.69 3.07 -17.41
N THR A 199 2.52 2.19 -18.39
CA THR A 199 1.29 1.40 -18.54
C THR A 199 1.46 0.04 -17.86
N CYS A 200 0.34 -0.64 -17.56
CA CYS A 200 0.36 -2.01 -17.08
C CYS A 200 -0.21 -2.93 -18.15
N THR A 201 0.57 -3.17 -19.19
CA THR A 201 0.16 -3.95 -20.36
C THR A 201 1.10 -5.12 -20.66
N ASN A 202 2.14 -5.31 -19.84
CA ASN A 202 3.23 -6.26 -20.06
C ASN A 202 4.01 -5.95 -21.36
N ASN A 203 4.17 -4.66 -21.69
CA ASN A 203 4.85 -4.18 -22.88
C ASN A 203 5.63 -2.87 -22.62
N GLN A 204 6.95 -2.98 -22.50
CA GLN A 204 7.82 -1.82 -22.24
C GLN A 204 7.81 -0.74 -23.34
N ALA A 205 7.36 -1.06 -24.56
CA ALA A 205 7.39 -0.12 -25.69
C ALA A 205 6.34 0.99 -25.61
N ASP A 206 5.34 0.86 -24.74
CA ASP A 206 4.28 1.87 -24.55
C ASP A 206 4.35 2.59 -23.19
N ASP A 207 5.38 2.34 -22.39
CA ASP A 207 5.55 2.92 -21.07
C ASP A 207 5.77 4.43 -21.08
N CYS A 208 6.50 4.94 -22.09
CA CYS A 208 6.87 6.35 -22.17
C CYS A 208 5.75 7.19 -22.83
N MET A 209 4.57 7.20 -22.21
CA MET A 209 3.35 7.85 -22.71
C MET A 209 3.12 9.23 -22.09
N LEU A 210 2.99 10.25 -22.93
CA LEU A 210 2.60 11.61 -22.53
C LEU A 210 1.13 11.69 -22.11
N PRO A 211 0.73 12.70 -21.32
CA PRO A 211 -0.69 12.99 -21.10
C PRO A 211 -1.42 13.18 -22.44
N GLY A 212 -2.48 12.40 -22.66
CA GLY A 212 -3.22 12.38 -23.92
C GLY A 212 -2.86 11.24 -24.87
N GLY A 213 -1.91 10.37 -24.50
CA GLY A 213 -1.69 9.08 -25.15
C GLY A 213 -0.58 9.04 -26.21
N GLN A 214 0.14 10.14 -26.43
CA GLN A 214 1.26 10.15 -27.38
C GLN A 214 2.50 9.48 -26.78
N LEU A 215 3.07 8.50 -27.48
CA LEU A 215 4.32 7.85 -27.08
C LEU A 215 5.55 8.67 -27.49
N VAL A 216 6.57 8.64 -26.65
CA VAL A 216 7.89 9.24 -26.89
C VAL A 216 9.00 8.24 -26.61
N GLU A 217 10.19 8.44 -27.18
CA GLU A 217 11.28 7.47 -27.03
C GLU A 217 11.93 7.48 -25.64
N SER A 218 11.94 8.63 -24.96
CA SER A 218 12.60 8.80 -23.66
C SER A 218 11.57 9.00 -22.56
N CYS A 219 11.52 8.06 -21.62
CA CYS A 219 10.72 8.19 -20.40
C CYS A 219 11.18 9.36 -19.52
N ALA A 220 12.46 9.75 -19.57
CA ALA A 220 12.94 10.95 -18.89
C ALA A 220 12.32 12.22 -19.49
N VAL A 221 12.18 12.28 -20.82
CA VAL A 221 11.47 13.39 -21.49
C VAL A 221 9.98 13.32 -21.20
N MET A 222 9.37 12.13 -21.19
CA MET A 222 7.97 11.95 -20.81
C MET A 222 7.68 12.50 -19.40
N ALA A 223 8.59 12.25 -18.46
CA ALA A 223 8.42 12.60 -17.05
C ALA A 223 8.21 14.11 -16.83
N ASP A 224 8.82 14.97 -17.65
CA ASP A 224 8.64 16.44 -17.62
C ASP A 224 7.20 16.90 -17.93
N TYR A 225 6.37 16.05 -18.56
CA TYR A 225 4.99 16.37 -18.92
C TYR A 225 3.96 15.91 -17.88
N TRP A 226 4.40 15.20 -16.84
CA TRP A 226 3.55 14.71 -15.76
C TRP A 226 3.54 15.55 -14.45
N PRO A 227 3.85 16.87 -14.40
CA PRO A 227 3.51 17.68 -13.24
C PRO A 227 2.04 17.56 -12.86
N THR A 228 1.76 17.43 -11.57
CA THR A 228 0.38 17.32 -11.09
C THR A 228 -0.41 18.61 -11.34
N LYS A 229 -1.63 18.47 -11.84
CA LYS A 229 -2.60 19.59 -11.99
C LYS A 229 -3.39 19.84 -10.70
N ASP A 230 -3.31 18.89 -9.78
CA ASP A 230 -4.17 18.76 -8.62
C ASP A 230 -3.56 19.43 -7.38
N ILE A 231 -2.26 19.70 -7.40
CA ILE A 231 -1.53 20.41 -6.33
C ILE A 231 -0.93 21.68 -6.93
N ASN A 232 -1.24 22.83 -6.32
CA ASN A 232 -0.77 24.11 -6.81
C ASN A 232 0.72 24.31 -6.49
N GLN A 233 1.57 24.14 -7.51
CA GLN A 233 2.99 24.47 -7.48
C GLN A 233 3.31 25.35 -8.70
N PRO A 234 3.31 26.69 -8.55
CA PRO A 234 3.36 27.61 -9.67
C PRO A 234 4.66 27.55 -10.50
N ASN A 235 5.73 27.01 -9.91
CA ASN A 235 7.02 26.86 -10.60
C ASN A 235 7.16 25.51 -11.34
N CYS A 236 6.15 24.65 -11.26
CA CYS A 236 6.12 23.34 -11.91
C CYS A 236 5.41 23.46 -13.24
N LEU A 237 6.17 23.84 -14.26
CA LEU A 237 5.65 24.12 -15.60
C LEU A 237 5.85 22.91 -16.50
N VAL A 238 4.81 22.56 -17.25
CA VAL A 238 4.90 21.60 -18.35
C VAL A 238 5.62 22.29 -19.52
N PRO A 239 6.58 21.61 -20.18
CA PRO A 239 7.19 22.16 -21.39
C PRO A 239 6.12 22.58 -22.43
N PRO A 240 6.27 23.77 -23.05
CA PRO A 240 5.21 24.35 -23.88
C PRO A 240 5.06 23.67 -25.25
N LEU A 241 6.10 22.99 -25.72
CA LEU A 241 6.13 22.30 -27.00
C LEU A 241 6.22 20.80 -26.72
N LEU A 242 5.45 20.00 -27.46
CA LEU A 242 5.64 18.56 -27.46
C LEU A 242 7.07 18.22 -27.93
N PRO A 243 7.67 17.15 -27.41
CA PRO A 243 9.00 16.75 -27.86
C PRO A 243 8.89 16.34 -29.34
N THR A 244 9.65 17.03 -30.18
CA THR A 244 9.84 16.63 -31.57
C THR A 244 10.81 15.44 -31.59
N SER A 245 10.54 14.45 -32.43
CA SER A 245 11.26 13.17 -32.44
C SER A 245 12.78 13.33 -32.46
N VAL A 246 13.43 12.55 -31.59
CA VAL A 246 14.86 12.40 -31.32
C VAL A 246 15.55 13.68 -30.81
N PRO A 247 15.60 13.89 -29.48
CA PRO A 247 16.69 14.67 -28.91
C PRO A 247 18.00 14.02 -29.38
N GLU A 248 18.90 14.80 -29.95
CA GLU A 248 20.28 14.34 -30.18
C GLU A 248 20.75 13.73 -28.86
N PRO A 249 21.19 12.45 -28.84
CA PRO A 249 21.62 11.83 -27.59
C PRO A 249 22.63 12.80 -27.00
N PRO A 250 22.46 13.23 -25.73
CA PRO A 250 23.44 14.10 -25.11
C PRO A 250 24.78 13.42 -25.37
N THR A 251 25.75 14.18 -25.86
CA THR A 251 27.13 13.71 -25.95
C THR A 251 27.54 13.41 -24.51
N LEU A 252 27.23 12.20 -24.05
CA LEU A 252 27.73 11.65 -22.82
C LEU A 252 29.22 11.57 -23.10
N GLU A 253 29.97 12.57 -22.62
CA GLU A 253 31.40 12.35 -22.44
C GLU A 253 31.54 10.99 -21.75
N PRO A 254 32.46 10.12 -22.22
CA PRO A 254 32.65 8.82 -21.61
C PRO A 254 32.96 9.02 -20.13
N CYS A 255 31.94 8.85 -19.29
CA CYS A 255 32.12 8.92 -17.86
C CYS A 255 32.84 7.65 -17.44
N ASN A 256 33.97 7.82 -16.76
CA ASN A 256 34.65 6.72 -16.11
C ASN A 256 34.02 6.50 -14.73
N ALA A 257 32.91 5.76 -14.70
CA ALA A 257 32.20 5.46 -13.47
C ALA A 257 33.09 4.73 -12.45
N ASP A 258 32.81 4.95 -11.17
CA ASP A 258 33.53 4.31 -10.08
C ASP A 258 33.42 2.79 -10.19
N SER A 259 34.57 2.15 -9.99
CA SER A 259 34.71 0.71 -9.85
C SER A 259 33.74 0.08 -8.83
N ILE A 260 33.23 0.82 -7.85
CA ILE A 260 32.30 0.28 -6.85
C ILE A 260 31.03 -0.30 -7.47
N CYS A 261 30.55 0.25 -8.59
CA CYS A 261 29.36 -0.26 -9.27
C CYS A 261 29.57 -1.70 -9.78
N THR A 262 30.82 -2.07 -10.11
CA THR A 262 31.15 -3.44 -10.54
C THR A 262 30.94 -4.48 -9.45
N LEU A 263 30.84 -4.08 -8.17
CA LEU A 263 30.53 -5.00 -7.08
C LEU A 263 29.21 -5.72 -7.29
N LEU A 264 28.22 -5.09 -7.95
CA LEU A 264 26.92 -5.69 -8.25
C LEU A 264 27.04 -6.97 -9.11
N TYR A 265 28.10 -7.09 -9.91
CA TYR A 265 28.38 -8.30 -10.71
C TYR A 265 29.42 -9.22 -10.08
N ASN A 266 30.10 -8.81 -9.01
CA ASN A 266 31.13 -9.60 -8.38
C ASN A 266 30.56 -10.73 -7.50
N SER A 267 31.45 -11.61 -7.05
CA SER A 267 31.12 -12.76 -6.20
C SER A 267 30.36 -12.42 -4.91
N SER A 268 30.48 -11.18 -4.41
CA SER A 268 29.75 -10.72 -3.22
C SER A 268 28.23 -10.67 -3.41
N PHE A 269 27.76 -10.60 -4.66
CA PHE A 269 26.35 -10.53 -5.03
C PHE A 269 25.86 -11.72 -5.88
N ALA A 270 26.78 -12.61 -6.29
CA ALA A 270 26.52 -13.68 -7.26
C ALA A 270 25.36 -14.62 -6.89
N GLU A 271 25.16 -14.90 -5.60
CA GLU A 271 24.08 -15.78 -5.13
C GLU A 271 22.67 -15.21 -5.43
N CYS A 272 22.55 -13.90 -5.61
CA CYS A 272 21.28 -13.23 -5.88
C CYS A 272 20.97 -13.12 -7.39
N HIS A 273 21.98 -13.17 -8.26
CA HIS A 273 21.81 -13.00 -9.71
C HIS A 273 20.72 -13.92 -10.32
N PRO A 274 20.52 -15.18 -9.88
CA PRO A 274 19.44 -16.03 -10.39
C PRO A 274 18.02 -15.56 -10.03
N PHE A 275 17.89 -14.71 -9.02
CA PHE A 275 16.59 -14.28 -8.45
C PHE A 275 16.25 -12.82 -8.77
N VAL A 276 17.26 -11.96 -8.82
CA VAL A 276 17.11 -10.52 -9.10
C VAL A 276 18.23 -10.09 -10.04
N SER A 277 17.88 -9.53 -11.21
CA SER A 277 18.88 -9.00 -12.14
C SER A 277 19.58 -7.76 -11.53
N PRO A 278 20.93 -7.70 -11.56
CA PRO A 278 21.67 -6.52 -11.11
C PRO A 278 21.65 -5.36 -12.12
N ASP A 279 21.17 -5.56 -13.35
CA ASP A 279 21.40 -4.65 -14.49
C ASP A 279 20.89 -3.23 -14.24
N ASN A 280 19.65 -3.08 -13.75
CA ASN A 280 19.05 -1.77 -13.49
C ASN A 280 19.73 -1.05 -12.31
N PHE A 281 20.16 -1.81 -11.29
CA PHE A 281 20.90 -1.26 -10.15
C PHE A 281 22.31 -0.83 -10.56
N TYR A 282 22.94 -1.56 -11.47
CA TYR A 282 24.23 -1.19 -12.04
C TYR A 282 24.13 0.09 -12.88
N ARG A 283 23.11 0.18 -13.74
CA ARG A 283 22.84 1.40 -14.52
C ARG A 283 22.59 2.60 -13.61
N GLY A 284 21.85 2.41 -12.52
CA GLY A 284 21.63 3.45 -11.51
C GLY A 284 22.93 3.89 -10.83
N CYS A 285 23.74 2.93 -10.37
CA CYS A 285 25.03 3.23 -9.75
C CYS A 285 25.96 4.00 -10.71
N VAL A 286 26.06 3.56 -11.97
CA VAL A 286 26.85 4.26 -12.99
C VAL A 286 26.31 5.67 -13.23
N PHE A 287 24.99 5.83 -13.32
CA PHE A 287 24.37 7.13 -13.46
C PHE A 287 24.75 8.06 -12.29
N ASP A 288 24.60 7.60 -11.05
CA ASP A 288 24.94 8.37 -9.85
C ASP A 288 26.42 8.77 -9.86
N SER A 289 27.32 7.83 -10.16
CA SER A 289 28.76 8.06 -10.26
C SER A 289 29.14 9.17 -11.25
N CYS A 290 28.36 9.31 -12.32
CA CYS A 290 28.64 10.23 -13.40
C CYS A 290 27.99 11.62 -13.24
N HIS A 291 26.93 11.72 -12.45
CA HIS A 291 26.10 12.93 -12.38
C HIS A 291 26.08 13.58 -10.99
N VAL A 292 26.66 12.93 -9.98
CA VAL A 292 26.66 13.36 -8.58
C VAL A 292 28.08 13.37 -8.06
N SER A 293 28.54 14.47 -7.44
CA SER A 293 29.93 14.54 -6.94
C SER A 293 30.12 13.77 -5.63
N ASN A 294 29.05 13.53 -4.88
CA ASN A 294 29.08 12.78 -3.63
C ASN A 294 29.07 11.26 -3.90
N PRO A 295 30.21 10.55 -3.73
CA PRO A 295 30.29 9.11 -4.03
C PRO A 295 29.44 8.25 -3.08
N ALA A 296 28.98 8.79 -1.95
CA ALA A 296 28.10 8.06 -1.04
C ALA A 296 26.73 7.73 -1.67
N VAL A 297 26.32 8.44 -2.74
CA VAL A 297 25.05 8.21 -3.43
C VAL A 297 25.04 6.87 -4.18
N GLU A 298 26.19 6.44 -4.71
CA GLU A 298 26.38 5.13 -5.37
C GLU A 298 25.98 3.96 -4.46
N CYS A 299 26.18 4.12 -3.14
CA CYS A 299 25.79 3.13 -2.14
C CYS A 299 24.29 2.86 -2.10
N THR A 300 23.45 3.78 -2.57
CA THR A 300 22.00 3.61 -2.63
C THR A 300 21.64 2.46 -3.56
N SER A 301 22.23 2.42 -4.76
CA SER A 301 21.99 1.34 -5.73
C SER A 301 22.45 -0.03 -5.21
N LEU A 302 23.61 -0.11 -4.54
CA LEU A 302 24.08 -1.35 -3.91
C LEU A 302 23.16 -1.80 -2.76
N GLN A 303 22.65 -0.86 -1.97
CA GLN A 303 21.75 -1.12 -0.85
C GLN A 303 20.38 -1.59 -1.31
N THR A 304 19.80 -0.94 -2.32
CA THR A 304 18.51 -1.33 -2.90
C THR A 304 18.60 -2.72 -3.51
N TYR A 305 19.69 -3.03 -4.23
CA TYR A 305 19.89 -4.37 -4.76
C TYR A 305 19.98 -5.43 -3.64
N ALA A 306 20.78 -5.17 -2.61
CA ALA A 306 20.87 -6.07 -1.45
C ALA A 306 19.53 -6.26 -0.74
N ALA A 307 18.71 -5.21 -0.64
CA ALA A 307 17.37 -5.28 -0.07
C ALA A 307 16.43 -6.13 -0.95
N ALA A 308 16.49 -5.98 -2.28
CA ALA A 308 15.73 -6.80 -3.22
C ALA A 308 16.12 -8.28 -3.12
N CYS A 309 17.42 -8.58 -2.98
CA CYS A 309 17.91 -9.93 -2.72
C CYS A 309 17.36 -10.53 -1.43
N ALA A 310 17.38 -9.75 -0.33
CA ALA A 310 16.84 -10.20 0.94
C ALA A 310 15.32 -10.51 0.84
N GLN A 311 14.57 -9.72 0.08
CA GLN A 311 13.16 -9.98 -0.20
C GLN A 311 12.94 -11.23 -1.07
N ALA A 312 13.90 -11.54 -1.95
CA ALA A 312 13.93 -12.79 -2.71
C ALA A 312 14.43 -14.00 -1.88
N GLY A 313 14.78 -13.80 -0.61
CA GLY A 313 15.23 -14.85 0.30
C GLY A 313 16.75 -15.06 0.35
N VAL A 314 17.53 -14.17 -0.26
CA VAL A 314 19.00 -14.26 -0.33
C VAL A 314 19.64 -13.15 0.51
N CYS A 315 20.49 -13.51 1.46
CA CYS A 315 21.27 -12.56 2.22
C CYS A 315 22.66 -12.34 1.63
N LEU A 316 23.16 -11.11 1.68
CA LEU A 316 24.46 -10.75 1.11
C LEU A 316 25.35 -9.99 2.08
N HIS A 317 26.61 -10.41 2.18
CA HIS A 317 27.66 -9.75 2.96
C HIS A 317 28.56 -8.89 2.07
N TRP A 318 28.03 -7.78 1.60
CA TRP A 318 28.74 -6.93 0.62
C TRP A 318 29.43 -5.71 1.24
N ARG A 319 28.98 -5.21 2.39
CA ARG A 319 29.44 -3.93 2.96
C ARG A 319 30.94 -3.89 3.28
N ASN A 320 31.53 -5.02 3.65
CA ASN A 320 32.98 -5.13 3.92
C ASN A 320 33.85 -5.06 2.65
N HIS A 321 33.23 -5.18 1.48
CA HIS A 321 33.90 -5.05 0.18
C HIS A 321 33.90 -3.60 -0.35
N THR A 322 33.47 -2.64 0.49
CA THR A 322 33.45 -1.21 0.16
C THR A 322 34.09 -0.40 1.28
N THR A 323 34.82 0.65 0.94
CA THR A 323 35.35 1.61 1.92
C THR A 323 34.37 2.74 2.22
N ILE A 324 33.56 3.14 1.23
CA ILE A 324 32.59 4.26 1.32
C ILE A 324 31.21 3.83 1.85
N CYS A 325 30.73 2.61 1.55
CA CYS A 325 29.43 2.11 2.02
C CYS A 325 29.52 1.32 3.35
N GLY A 326 30.73 1.22 3.94
CA GLY A 326 31.01 0.45 5.16
C GLY A 326 30.53 1.11 6.45
N LYS A 327 30.25 2.42 6.45
CA LYS A 327 29.72 3.17 7.61
C LYS A 327 28.58 4.06 7.13
N GLN A 328 27.34 3.73 7.48
CA GLN A 328 26.23 4.67 7.28
C GLN A 328 25.95 5.45 8.57
N PRO A 329 25.83 6.78 8.49
CA PRO A 329 25.29 7.56 9.60
C PRO A 329 23.81 7.20 9.82
N LEU A 330 23.32 7.41 11.04
CA LEU A 330 21.88 7.44 11.29
C LEU A 330 21.26 8.58 10.45
N ILE A 331 20.56 8.24 9.36
CA ILE A 331 19.71 9.21 8.65
C ILE A 331 18.30 9.11 9.25
N VAL A 332 17.87 10.18 9.91
CA VAL A 332 16.47 10.33 10.34
C VAL A 332 15.71 10.91 9.16
N LEU A 333 15.05 10.04 8.38
CA LEU A 333 14.17 10.50 7.31
C LEU A 333 12.78 10.86 7.88
N LEU A 334 12.37 12.10 7.64
CA LEU A 334 11.04 12.58 7.97
C LEU A 334 10.14 12.37 6.76
N PHE A 335 9.23 11.41 6.87
CA PHE A 335 8.31 11.10 5.80
C PHE A 335 7.01 11.90 5.98
N ASN A 336 6.62 12.64 4.93
CA ASN A 336 5.27 13.18 4.86
C ASN A 336 4.40 12.17 4.12
N VAL A 337 3.27 11.79 4.70
CA VAL A 337 2.22 11.07 3.96
C VAL A 337 1.10 12.05 3.76
N GLY A 338 0.84 12.44 2.51
CA GLY A 338 -0.30 13.27 2.17
C GLY A 338 -1.49 12.39 1.79
N ILE A 339 -2.59 12.48 2.54
CA ILE A 339 -3.88 11.96 2.07
C ILE A 339 -4.76 13.17 1.77
N ILE A 340 -5.19 13.33 0.53
CA ILE A 340 -5.93 14.50 0.07
C ILE A 340 -7.44 14.29 0.20
N GLN A 341 -8.13 15.32 0.71
CA GLN A 341 -9.59 15.40 0.68
C GLN A 341 -10.06 16.07 -0.63
N ILE A 342 -10.92 15.39 -1.38
CA ILE A 342 -11.62 15.96 -2.54
C ILE A 342 -12.96 16.56 -2.08
N ARG A 343 -13.27 17.80 -2.46
CA ARG A 343 -14.57 18.43 -2.21
C ARG A 343 -15.06 19.12 -3.49
N ASN A 344 -16.27 18.82 -3.95
CA ASN A 344 -16.86 19.38 -5.18
C ASN A 344 -15.98 19.27 -6.44
N LYS A 345 -15.28 18.13 -6.65
CA LYS A 345 -14.38 17.89 -7.80
C LYS A 345 -13.25 18.93 -7.97
N LYS A 346 -12.96 19.73 -6.95
CA LYS A 346 -11.80 20.64 -6.90
C LYS A 346 -10.89 20.22 -5.75
N PHE A 347 -9.59 20.21 -6.01
CA PHE A 347 -8.58 20.06 -4.98
C PHE A 347 -8.62 21.28 -4.07
N VAL A 348 -9.05 21.08 -2.82
CA VAL A 348 -8.82 22.09 -1.80
C VAL A 348 -7.41 21.83 -1.32
N SER A 349 -6.48 22.74 -1.63
CA SER A 349 -5.11 22.73 -1.12
C SER A 349 -5.13 22.43 0.37
N VAL A 350 -4.80 21.20 0.75
CA VAL A 350 -4.68 20.84 2.16
C VAL A 350 -3.35 21.44 2.60
N LYS A 351 -3.39 22.58 3.29
CA LYS A 351 -2.24 23.20 3.98
C LYS A 351 -1.63 22.32 5.09
N SER A 352 -1.90 21.02 5.08
CA SER A 352 -1.49 20.07 6.11
C SER A 352 -1.23 18.71 5.48
N SER A 353 -0.05 18.55 4.90
CA SER A 353 0.57 17.23 4.74
C SER A 353 0.74 16.60 6.13
N PHE A 354 0.48 15.30 6.29
CA PHE A 354 0.69 14.66 7.59
C PHE A 354 2.18 14.41 7.79
N LEU A 355 2.74 14.93 8.88
CA LEU A 355 4.08 14.58 9.34
C LEU A 355 4.01 13.23 10.07
N VAL A 356 4.56 12.18 9.48
CA VAL A 356 4.89 10.95 10.21
C VAL A 356 6.40 11.01 10.49
N GLN A 357 6.77 11.36 11.73
CA GLN A 357 8.18 11.31 12.13
C GLN A 357 8.59 9.85 12.30
N LEU A 358 9.48 9.37 11.43
CA LEU A 358 10.10 8.07 11.56
C LEU A 358 11.54 8.22 12.07
N LYS A 359 11.86 7.48 13.13
CA LYS A 359 13.24 7.28 13.59
C LYS A 359 13.69 5.90 13.14
N PHE A 360 14.60 5.84 12.17
CA PHE A 360 15.15 4.60 11.67
C PHE A 360 16.26 4.08 12.58
N ASN A 361 16.25 2.77 12.82
CA ASN A 361 17.39 2.05 13.36
C ASN A 361 17.96 1.17 12.24
N PHE A 362 19.12 1.55 11.70
CA PHE A 362 19.71 0.99 10.47
C PHE A 362 20.17 -0.47 10.59
N GLY A 363 20.23 -1.04 11.80
CA GLY A 363 20.55 -2.46 11.99
C GLY A 363 19.58 -3.39 11.26
N ALA A 364 18.30 -3.00 11.13
CA ALA A 364 17.25 -3.86 10.59
C ALA A 364 17.21 -4.01 9.05
N LEU A 365 17.94 -3.18 8.28
CA LEU A 365 17.87 -3.21 6.81
C LEU A 365 18.82 -4.20 6.14
N PHE A 366 19.87 -4.60 6.85
CA PHE A 366 20.95 -5.39 6.26
C PHE A 366 21.31 -6.46 7.26
N PRO A 367 20.49 -7.51 7.39
CA PRO A 367 20.73 -8.54 8.38
C PRO A 367 22.11 -9.11 8.13
N LYS A 368 23.00 -8.92 9.10
CA LYS A 368 24.25 -9.65 9.16
C LYS A 368 23.91 -11.13 9.31
N PHE A 369 24.86 -11.99 8.97
CA PHE A 369 24.76 -13.40 9.21
C PHE A 369 24.44 -13.64 10.69
N ASN A 370 23.42 -14.46 10.90
CA ASN A 370 22.80 -14.79 12.18
C ASN A 370 22.03 -13.63 12.86
N GLU A 371 21.75 -12.53 12.16
CA GLU A 371 20.86 -11.47 12.62
C GLU A 371 19.39 -11.85 12.42
N ARG A 372 18.57 -11.51 13.42
CA ARG A 372 17.11 -11.71 13.39
C ARG A 372 16.44 -10.38 13.07
N PHE A 373 15.48 -10.40 12.15
CA PHE A 373 14.73 -9.23 11.73
C PHE A 373 13.28 -9.59 11.45
N GLU A 374 12.39 -8.60 11.47
CA GLU A 374 10.97 -8.80 11.18
C GLU A 374 10.64 -8.31 9.77
N TYR A 375 10.01 -9.15 8.96
CA TYR A 375 9.57 -8.81 7.60
C TYR A 375 8.19 -9.40 7.32
N LYS A 376 7.24 -8.56 6.86
CA LYS A 376 5.84 -8.96 6.57
C LYS A 376 5.21 -9.81 7.69
N CYS A 377 5.42 -9.43 8.95
CA CYS A 377 4.91 -10.15 10.13
C CYS A 377 5.45 -11.57 10.30
N GLN A 378 6.68 -11.78 9.83
CA GLN A 378 7.45 -12.99 10.03
C GLN A 378 8.76 -12.64 10.74
N ASP A 379 9.16 -13.47 11.69
CA ASP A 379 10.47 -13.45 12.31
C ASP A 379 11.45 -14.20 11.38
N CYS A 380 12.35 -13.45 10.77
CA CYS A 380 13.32 -13.93 9.81
C CYS A 380 14.73 -14.01 10.41
N ILE A 381 15.50 -14.99 9.98
CA ILE A 381 16.94 -15.11 10.28
C ILE A 381 17.71 -15.31 8.99
N CYS A 382 18.85 -14.64 8.92
CA CYS A 382 19.81 -14.77 7.85
C CYS A 382 20.86 -15.83 8.21
N GLU A 383 20.79 -17.03 7.65
CA GLU A 383 21.69 -18.12 8.06
C GLU A 383 23.05 -18.04 7.32
N GLU A 384 24.15 -18.05 8.07
CA GLU A 384 25.51 -17.87 7.53
C GLU A 384 25.93 -18.98 6.57
N THR A 385 25.59 -20.23 6.90
CA THR A 385 26.03 -21.43 6.19
C THR A 385 25.34 -21.56 4.83
N THR A 386 24.06 -21.20 4.75
CA THR A 386 23.23 -21.34 3.55
C THR A 386 23.09 -20.02 2.78
N LYS A 387 23.45 -18.88 3.40
CA LYS A 387 23.22 -17.52 2.89
C LYS A 387 21.75 -17.23 2.56
N THR A 388 20.84 -17.98 3.18
CA THR A 388 19.40 -17.88 2.93
C THR A 388 18.68 -17.20 4.07
N VAL A 389 17.59 -16.50 3.74
CA VAL A 389 16.65 -15.95 4.71
C VAL A 389 15.60 -17.02 5.01
N THR A 390 15.51 -17.42 6.28
CA THR A 390 14.43 -18.29 6.76
C THR A 390 13.49 -17.49 7.64
N CYS A 391 12.23 -17.41 7.24
CA CYS A 391 11.18 -16.69 7.95
C CYS A 391 10.17 -17.65 8.60
N LYS A 392 9.75 -17.34 9.83
CA LYS A 392 8.65 -18.03 10.52
C LYS A 392 7.57 -17.01 10.86
N PRO A 393 6.28 -17.37 10.78
CA PRO A 393 5.21 -16.47 11.22
C PRO A 393 5.48 -15.97 12.64
N LYS A 394 5.39 -14.65 12.82
CA LYS A 394 5.61 -14.02 14.11
C LYS A 394 4.59 -14.53 15.12
N VAL A 395 5.07 -14.95 16.29
CA VAL A 395 4.19 -15.45 17.34
C VAL A 395 3.65 -14.26 18.14
N CYS A 396 2.36 -14.00 18.01
CA CYS A 396 1.72 -12.95 18.79
C CYS A 396 1.50 -13.39 20.25
N PRO A 397 1.58 -12.46 21.22
CA PRO A 397 1.29 -12.77 22.61
C PRO A 397 -0.10 -13.39 22.76
N ALA A 398 -0.21 -14.45 23.57
CA ALA A 398 -1.49 -15.06 23.89
C ALA A 398 -2.40 -14.02 24.54
N LEU A 399 -3.55 -13.76 23.91
CA LEU A 399 -4.50 -12.76 24.37
C LEU A 399 -5.26 -13.31 25.59
N PRO A 400 -5.36 -12.57 26.70
CA PRO A 400 -6.15 -13.00 27.85
C PRO A 400 -7.63 -13.06 27.45
N ILE A 401 -8.31 -14.16 27.79
CA ILE A 401 -9.74 -14.34 27.54
C ILE A 401 -10.50 -13.46 28.55
N ALA A 402 -11.15 -12.39 28.09
CA ALA A 402 -12.17 -11.71 28.89
C ALA A 402 -13.53 -11.82 28.21
N ASN A 403 -14.50 -12.37 28.93
CA ASN A 403 -15.89 -12.38 28.52
C ASN A 403 -16.53 -11.03 28.88
N CYS A 404 -16.65 -10.13 27.92
CA CYS A 404 -17.51 -8.97 28.06
C CYS A 404 -18.97 -9.44 28.01
N THR A 405 -19.61 -9.58 29.16
CA THR A 405 -20.99 -10.09 29.29
C THR A 405 -22.06 -8.99 29.26
N GLY A 406 -21.73 -7.78 28.81
CA GLY A 406 -22.67 -6.66 28.71
C GLY A 406 -23.49 -6.69 27.42
N GLU A 407 -24.82 -6.57 27.52
CA GLU A 407 -25.72 -6.48 26.37
C GLU A 407 -25.33 -5.33 25.42
N GLY A 408 -25.28 -5.60 24.11
CA GLY A 408 -24.99 -4.63 23.06
C GLY A 408 -23.50 -4.37 22.77
N PHE A 409 -22.58 -4.85 23.61
CA PHE A 409 -21.15 -4.67 23.38
C PHE A 409 -20.59 -5.78 22.49
N VAL A 410 -19.94 -5.41 21.39
CA VAL A 410 -19.27 -6.34 20.48
C VAL A 410 -17.75 -6.15 20.55
N LEU A 411 -17.02 -7.26 20.58
CA LEU A 411 -15.56 -7.27 20.49
C LEU A 411 -15.16 -6.91 19.05
N VAL A 412 -14.35 -5.87 18.90
CA VAL A 412 -13.79 -5.49 17.60
C VAL A 412 -12.31 -5.81 17.61
N ASN A 413 -11.87 -6.56 16.59
CA ASN A 413 -10.46 -6.85 16.38
C ASN A 413 -9.74 -5.56 15.97
N GLN A 414 -8.79 -5.10 16.78
CA GLN A 414 -7.94 -3.95 16.45
C GLN A 414 -6.48 -4.38 16.32
N THR A 415 -5.75 -3.76 15.39
CA THR A 415 -4.31 -3.96 15.28
C THR A 415 -3.62 -3.33 16.48
N ASN A 416 -2.68 -4.04 17.11
CA ASN A 416 -1.95 -3.56 18.27
C ASN A 416 -1.18 -2.27 17.92
N PRO A 417 -1.38 -1.15 18.65
CA PRO A 417 -0.69 0.10 18.37
C PRO A 417 0.83 0.04 18.48
N SER A 418 1.35 -0.88 19.32
CA SER A 418 2.78 -1.07 19.54
C SER A 418 3.39 -2.15 18.64
N ASP A 419 2.57 -2.96 17.98
CA ASP A 419 3.00 -4.09 17.14
C ASP A 419 2.02 -4.30 15.98
N SER A 420 2.33 -3.74 14.82
CA SER A 420 1.45 -3.74 13.65
C SER A 420 1.13 -5.14 13.10
N CYS A 421 1.90 -6.15 13.52
CA CYS A 421 1.76 -7.53 13.11
C CYS A 421 0.88 -8.38 14.03
N CYS A 422 0.50 -7.84 15.18
CA CYS A 422 -0.37 -8.53 16.12
C CYS A 422 -1.69 -7.78 16.32
N SER A 423 -2.77 -8.55 16.45
CA SER A 423 -4.04 -8.03 16.93
C SER A 423 -3.97 -7.78 18.44
N ALA A 424 -4.52 -6.67 18.91
CA ALA A 424 -4.82 -6.42 20.32
C ALA A 424 -6.33 -6.30 20.53
N TYR A 425 -6.83 -6.99 21.55
CA TYR A 425 -8.14 -6.69 22.12
C TYR A 425 -7.93 -5.71 23.27
N THR A 426 -8.57 -4.54 23.20
CA THR A 426 -8.46 -3.52 24.25
C THR A 426 -9.53 -3.77 25.31
N PHE A 427 -9.13 -4.24 26.50
CA PHE A 427 -10.06 -4.50 27.60
C PHE A 427 -10.34 -3.24 28.42
N GLY A 428 -11.61 -2.89 28.59
CA GLY A 428 -12.05 -1.83 29.49
C GLY A 428 -13.45 -2.08 30.02
N CYS A 429 -13.57 -2.82 31.13
CA CYS A 429 -14.75 -2.78 31.98
C CYS A 429 -14.41 -1.88 33.19
N GLY A 430 -15.15 -0.77 33.38
CA GLY A 430 -14.98 0.09 34.57
C GLY A 430 -15.13 -0.73 35.86
N SER A 431 -14.39 -0.48 36.93
CA SER A 431 -14.09 0.81 37.55
C SER A 431 -12.82 0.73 38.41
N LYS A 432 -11.83 1.57 38.11
CA LYS A 432 -11.00 2.34 39.08
C LYS A 432 -9.92 3.12 38.34
N GLN A 433 -9.72 4.33 38.84
CA GLN A 433 -9.01 5.45 38.25
C GLN A 433 -7.49 5.23 38.23
N TYR A 434 -6.89 5.03 37.06
CA TYR A 434 -5.54 5.48 36.71
C TYR A 434 -5.47 5.76 35.20
N LEU A 435 -5.01 6.96 34.84
CA LEU A 435 -4.85 7.42 33.45
C LEU A 435 -3.83 6.55 32.71
N PHE A 436 -4.25 5.77 31.70
CA PHE A 436 -3.54 5.52 30.44
C PHE A 436 -4.57 5.03 29.40
N PHE A 437 -4.45 5.49 28.15
CA PHE A 437 -5.45 5.41 27.08
C PHE A 437 -5.97 3.98 26.79
N ILE A 438 -7.25 3.70 27.08
CA ILE A 438 -7.94 2.45 26.67
C ILE A 438 -9.38 2.76 26.23
N LYS A 439 -9.70 2.59 24.94
CA LYS A 439 -11.07 2.44 24.42
C LYS A 439 -11.04 1.60 23.13
N SER A 440 -11.66 0.43 23.14
CA SER A 440 -12.34 -0.11 21.94
C SER A 440 -13.30 -1.26 22.27
N THR A 441 -14.39 -0.96 22.96
CA THR A 441 -15.63 -1.74 22.80
C THR A 441 -16.57 -0.91 21.92
N GLU A 442 -17.06 -1.50 20.82
CA GLU A 442 -18.04 -0.83 19.96
C GLU A 442 -19.45 -1.24 20.38
N CYS A 443 -20.29 -0.23 20.65
CA CYS A 443 -21.66 -0.44 21.08
C CYS A 443 -22.57 -0.55 19.85
N GLN A 444 -23.08 -1.75 19.59
CA GLN A 444 -23.98 -2.04 18.48
C GLN A 444 -25.43 -2.05 18.97
N ILE A 445 -26.10 -0.90 18.89
CA ILE A 445 -27.46 -0.67 19.42
C ILE A 445 -28.49 -1.62 18.79
N ASN A 446 -28.27 -2.07 17.56
CA ASN A 446 -29.08 -3.06 16.84
C ASN A 446 -29.03 -4.48 17.45
N THR A 447 -28.06 -4.78 18.32
CA THR A 447 -27.97 -6.06 19.03
C THR A 447 -28.62 -6.02 20.42
N CYS A 448 -29.18 -4.88 20.80
CA CYS A 448 -29.86 -4.72 22.09
C CYS A 448 -31.25 -5.38 22.11
N PRO A 449 -31.65 -6.01 23.23
CA PRO A 449 -32.99 -6.55 23.38
C PRO A 449 -34.04 -5.44 23.36
N VAL A 450 -35.16 -5.69 22.68
CA VAL A 450 -36.28 -4.74 22.58
C VAL A 450 -36.99 -4.66 23.93
N SER A 451 -36.76 -3.56 24.67
CA SER A 451 -37.49 -3.23 25.90
C SER A 451 -38.81 -2.57 25.55
N ASN A 452 -39.94 -3.25 25.75
CA ASN A 452 -41.27 -2.67 25.60
C ASN A 452 -42.02 -2.72 26.95
N LYS A 453 -41.86 -1.69 27.78
CA LYS A 453 -42.55 -1.53 29.07
C LYS A 453 -43.72 -0.55 28.94
N ASN A 454 -44.91 -1.01 29.33
CA ASN A 454 -46.09 -0.15 29.48
C ASN A 454 -46.04 0.55 30.84
N CYS A 455 -46.07 1.89 30.86
CA CYS A 455 -46.08 2.66 32.10
C CYS A 455 -47.50 2.79 32.70
N PRO A 456 -47.62 2.89 34.04
CA PRO A 456 -48.90 3.17 34.69
C PRO A 456 -49.50 4.52 34.27
N VAL A 457 -50.81 4.67 34.45
CA VAL A 457 -51.55 5.91 34.15
C VAL A 457 -50.93 7.09 34.93
N GLY A 458 -50.55 8.16 34.22
CA GLY A 458 -49.88 9.34 34.79
C GLY A 458 -48.37 9.41 34.55
N TYR A 459 -47.77 8.37 33.98
CA TYR A 459 -46.34 8.29 33.67
C TYR A 459 -46.10 8.03 32.19
N LYS A 460 -45.02 8.56 31.63
CA LYS A 460 -44.60 8.27 30.26
C LYS A 460 -43.29 7.48 30.24
N PRO A 461 -43.11 6.56 29.27
CA PRO A 461 -41.84 5.90 29.09
C PRO A 461 -40.77 6.90 28.68
N VAL A 462 -39.67 6.92 29.43
CA VAL A 462 -38.45 7.69 29.18
C VAL A 462 -37.35 6.68 28.86
N ILE A 463 -36.67 6.89 27.75
CA ILE A 463 -35.54 6.05 27.32
C ILE A 463 -34.26 6.74 27.75
N SER A 464 -33.43 6.07 28.54
CA SER A 464 -32.10 6.56 28.90
C SER A 464 -31.06 5.44 28.82
N VAL A 465 -29.80 5.81 28.57
CA VAL A 465 -28.67 4.86 28.57
C VAL A 465 -27.91 5.07 29.89
N PRO A 466 -27.94 4.12 30.83
CA PRO A 466 -27.22 4.25 32.10
C PRO A 466 -25.70 4.34 31.89
N GLU A 467 -25.02 5.05 32.79
CA GLU A 467 -23.56 5.20 32.74
C GLU A 467 -22.86 3.82 32.79
N GLY A 468 -22.01 3.54 31.80
CA GLY A 468 -21.31 2.25 31.66
C GLY A 468 -22.09 1.14 30.94
N LYS A 469 -23.30 1.38 30.42
CA LYS A 469 -24.08 0.43 29.60
C LYS A 469 -24.16 0.84 28.13
N CYS A 470 -24.29 -0.15 27.23
CA CYS A 470 -24.51 0.08 25.80
C CYS A 470 -26.00 0.15 25.44
N CYS A 471 -26.82 -0.76 26.01
CA CYS A 471 -28.24 -0.81 25.65
C CYS A 471 -29.11 0.23 26.38
N PRO A 472 -30.05 0.88 25.65
CA PRO A 472 -31.01 1.81 26.24
C PRO A 472 -32.01 1.08 27.15
N GLN A 473 -32.35 1.70 28.27
CA GLN A 473 -33.35 1.21 29.22
C GLN A 473 -34.55 2.15 29.28
N GLN A 474 -35.75 1.56 29.39
CA GLN A 474 -37.00 2.29 29.49
C GLN A 474 -37.42 2.40 30.97
N THR A 475 -37.52 3.62 31.49
CA THR A 475 -38.03 3.95 32.83
C THR A 475 -39.32 4.76 32.70
N CYS A 476 -40.15 4.80 33.74
CA CYS A 476 -41.37 5.60 33.72
C CYS A 476 -41.11 6.91 34.47
N GLY A 477 -41.16 8.04 33.76
CA GLY A 477 -40.97 9.38 34.34
C GLY A 477 -42.30 10.07 34.63
N ASP A 478 -42.33 10.90 35.67
CA ASP A 478 -43.50 11.71 36.04
C ASP A 478 -43.90 12.62 34.87
N ASN A 479 -45.20 12.74 34.61
CA ASN A 479 -45.74 13.60 33.56
C ASN A 479 -45.77 15.08 34.01
N HIS A 480 -44.66 15.62 34.51
CA HIS A 480 -44.52 17.03 34.86
C HIS A 480 -43.93 17.82 33.69
N PHE A 481 -44.73 18.00 32.64
CA PHE A 481 -44.50 19.03 31.62
C PHE A 481 -45.83 19.72 31.28
N PHE A 482 -46.43 20.38 32.28
CA PHE A 482 -47.37 21.51 32.10
C PHE A 482 -47.66 22.13 33.47
N THR A 483 -46.69 22.79 34.09
CA THR A 483 -46.96 23.68 35.25
C THR A 483 -45.91 24.75 35.55
N TYR A 484 -44.92 24.96 34.66
CA TYR A 484 -43.93 26.04 34.82
C TYR A 484 -43.91 27.09 33.69
N PHE A 485 -44.86 27.03 32.75
CA PHE A 485 -44.96 28.00 31.65
C PHE A 485 -46.16 28.98 31.73
N ILE A 486 -47.02 28.88 32.75
CA ILE A 486 -48.19 29.77 32.89
C ILE A 486 -48.01 30.86 33.98
N PHE A 487 -47.05 30.76 34.89
CA PHE A 487 -46.82 31.81 35.90
C PHE A 487 -45.80 32.90 35.49
N SER A 488 -45.05 32.72 34.39
CA SER A 488 -44.09 33.74 33.91
C SER A 488 -44.59 34.62 32.76
N LEU A 489 -45.81 34.37 32.25
CA LEU A 489 -46.42 35.17 31.16
C LEU A 489 -47.52 36.13 31.61
N LEU A 490 -47.86 36.16 32.90
CA LEU A 490 -48.86 37.08 33.47
C LEU A 490 -48.28 38.28 34.22
N VAL A 491 -46.94 38.44 34.28
CA VAL A 491 -46.26 39.58 34.92
C VAL A 491 -45.74 40.62 33.90
N PHE A 492 -45.91 40.39 32.59
CA PHE A 492 -45.48 41.34 31.55
C PHE A 492 -46.60 42.10 30.83
N TYR A 493 -47.86 42.01 31.31
CA TYR A 493 -49.00 42.70 30.70
C TYR A 493 -49.89 43.47 31.70
N VAL A 494 -49.31 44.04 32.77
CA VAL A 494 -49.93 45.15 33.52
C VAL A 494 -48.81 46.01 34.10
N PHE A 495 -48.16 46.82 33.25
CA PHE A 495 -47.51 48.11 33.56
C PHE A 495 -46.98 48.68 32.23
N SER A 496 -47.87 49.34 31.50
CA SER A 496 -47.60 50.51 30.66
C SER A 496 -48.62 51.57 31.04
#